data_AF-A0A355PNV3-F1
#
_entry.id   AF-A0A355PNV3-F1
#
_cell.length_a   1.000
_cell.length_b   1.000
_cell.length_c   1.000
_cell.angle_alpha   90.00
_cell.angle_beta   90.00
_cell.angle_gamma   90.00
#
_symmetry.space_group_name_H-M   'P 1'
#
loop_
_entity.id
_entity.type
_entity.pdbx_description
1 polymer ?
#
loop_
_entity_poly.entity_id
_entity_poly.type
_entity_poly.pdbx_seq_one_letter_code
_entity_poly.pdbx_strand_id
1 'polypeptide(L)'
;MDIMPIKAIIGKLSDNKKEAIMRKKLELLKTQSEFKKIGIEELPKTRDDIQLFETANILTNALISKFGLPSLDISSNVFHVVKEEDRWRVHFYLGENTCGCLGFFDSKSQMIMFLEEFNGLSYYKKLDSLIHEILHLKSYQSLQIKRGGKESCYRNGLTIKGSYFRAIDEALTQTTADLLVSKSTGRDYEGISYKKEKYILETLICGIFNKNLERFKDKNEVFDMFLRAYFTGNVMPLARIIKKTFGYDAFGFAAKHDFNFLLEDAMIS
;
A
#
# COMPACT_ATOMS: atom_id res chain seq x y z
N MET A 1 20.80 5.80 -11.46
CA MET A 1 20.91 5.04 -10.19
C MET A 1 19.58 4.35 -10.01
N ASP A 2 19.58 3.02 -9.86
CA ASP A 2 18.34 2.26 -9.71
C ASP A 2 17.60 2.67 -8.43
N ILE A 3 16.28 2.85 -8.52
CA ILE A 3 15.45 3.23 -7.38
C ILE A 3 15.11 1.96 -6.61
N MET A 4 15.59 1.90 -5.36
CA MET A 4 15.33 0.76 -4.50
C MET A 4 13.86 0.75 -4.04
N PRO A 5 13.14 -0.37 -4.14
CA PRO A 5 11.77 -0.47 -3.63
C PRO A 5 11.75 -0.44 -2.09
N ILE A 6 12.73 -1.08 -1.45
CA ILE A 6 12.93 -1.01 0.01
C ILE A 6 13.80 0.19 0.36
N LYS A 7 13.29 1.07 1.23
CA LYS A 7 13.96 2.32 1.61
C LYS A 7 14.83 2.18 2.86
N ALA A 8 14.54 1.22 3.72
CA ALA A 8 15.32 1.02 4.95
C ALA A 8 15.37 -0.45 5.40
N ILE A 9 16.50 -0.82 6.01
CA ILE A 9 16.69 -2.08 6.74
C ILE A 9 16.92 -1.77 8.22
N ILE A 10 16.02 -2.25 9.07
CA ILE A 10 16.02 -2.06 10.52
C ILE A 10 16.74 -3.25 11.17
N GLY A 11 17.77 -2.94 11.97
CA GLY A 11 18.54 -3.93 12.71
C GLY A 11 20.02 -3.58 12.80
N LYS A 12 20.74 -4.30 13.67
CA LYS A 12 22.20 -4.16 13.85
C LYS A 12 22.94 -4.95 12.77
N LEU A 13 22.91 -4.44 11.53
CA LEU A 13 23.71 -4.93 10.42
C LEU A 13 24.68 -3.84 9.95
N SER A 14 25.83 -4.25 9.41
CA SER A 14 26.70 -3.34 8.68
C SER A 14 26.00 -2.81 7.43
N ASP A 15 26.39 -1.63 6.98
CA ASP A 15 25.72 -0.99 5.84
C ASP A 15 25.89 -1.80 4.55
N ASN A 16 27.05 -2.44 4.33
CA ASN A 16 27.25 -3.38 3.21
C ASN A 16 26.22 -4.53 3.23
N LYS A 17 25.87 -5.07 4.40
CA LYS A 17 24.86 -6.13 4.51
C LYS A 17 23.46 -5.60 4.23
N LYS A 18 23.12 -4.39 4.70
CA LYS A 18 21.83 -3.75 4.41
C LYS A 18 21.68 -3.49 2.91
N GLU A 19 22.74 -2.97 2.27
CA GLU A 19 22.76 -2.70 0.84
C GLU A 19 22.62 -3.98 0.02
N ALA A 20 23.30 -5.06 0.41
CA ALA A 20 23.15 -6.37 -0.24
C ALA A 20 21.71 -6.89 -0.16
N ILE A 21 21.02 -6.70 0.97
CA ILE A 21 19.59 -7.07 1.11
C ILE A 21 18.72 -6.20 0.21
N MET A 22 18.92 -4.88 0.17
CA MET A 22 18.17 -3.99 -0.71
C MET A 22 18.35 -4.34 -2.18
N ARG A 23 19.60 -4.63 -2.61
CA ARG A 23 19.91 -5.10 -3.96
C ARG A 23 19.22 -6.42 -4.28
N LYS A 24 19.24 -7.38 -3.35
CA LYS A 24 18.49 -8.64 -3.51
C LYS A 24 16.99 -8.38 -3.73
N LYS A 25 16.38 -7.43 -3.01
CA LYS A 25 14.96 -7.10 -3.21
C LYS A 25 14.67 -6.43 -4.55
N LEU A 26 15.58 -5.58 -5.02
CA LEU A 26 15.50 -5.03 -6.37
C LEU A 26 15.61 -6.15 -7.44
N GLU A 27 16.49 -7.13 -7.24
CA GLU A 27 16.60 -8.28 -8.14
C GLU A 27 15.36 -9.17 -8.08
N LEU A 28 14.73 -9.36 -6.91
CA LEU A 28 13.44 -10.06 -6.82
C LEU A 28 12.36 -9.35 -7.64
N LEU A 29 12.25 -8.02 -7.50
CA LEU A 29 11.32 -7.20 -8.28
C LEU A 29 11.55 -7.35 -9.79
N LYS A 30 12.81 -7.40 -10.24
CA LYS A 30 13.16 -7.53 -11.66
C LYS A 30 12.91 -8.94 -12.21
N THR A 31 13.31 -9.96 -11.47
CA THR A 31 13.40 -11.35 -11.98
C THR A 31 12.19 -12.21 -11.65
N GLN A 32 11.41 -11.81 -10.63
CA GLN A 32 10.27 -12.55 -10.10
C GLN A 32 10.62 -14.01 -9.78
N SER A 33 11.84 -14.22 -9.27
CA SER A 33 12.36 -15.55 -8.97
C SER A 33 11.61 -16.26 -7.84
N GLU A 34 10.94 -15.52 -6.95
CA GLU A 34 10.13 -16.12 -5.89
C GLU A 34 8.84 -16.74 -6.44
N PHE A 35 8.16 -16.08 -7.38
CA PHE A 35 6.98 -16.65 -8.03
C PHE A 35 7.28 -18.01 -8.66
N LYS A 36 8.42 -18.12 -9.38
CA LYS A 36 8.86 -19.38 -9.99
C LYS A 36 9.07 -20.52 -8.98
N LYS A 37 9.38 -20.22 -7.72
CA LYS A 37 9.57 -21.22 -6.67
C LYS A 37 8.26 -21.75 -6.08
N ILE A 38 7.16 -21.00 -6.23
CA ILE A 38 5.83 -21.45 -5.79
C ILE A 38 5.41 -22.70 -6.58
N GLY A 39 5.88 -22.82 -7.82
CA GLY A 39 5.64 -24.00 -8.67
C GLY A 39 4.21 -24.10 -9.17
N ILE A 40 3.54 -22.95 -9.33
CA ILE A 40 2.18 -22.85 -9.89
C ILE A 40 2.22 -22.27 -11.29
N GLU A 41 1.19 -22.57 -12.07
CA GLU A 41 1.03 -22.07 -13.43
C GLU A 41 0.47 -20.65 -13.40
N GLU A 42 1.12 -19.74 -14.13
CA GLU A 42 0.60 -18.40 -14.36
C GLU A 42 -0.37 -18.41 -15.54
N LEU A 43 -1.55 -17.83 -15.34
CA LEU A 43 -2.50 -17.58 -16.42
C LEU A 43 -1.99 -16.47 -17.34
N PRO A 44 -2.18 -16.60 -18.66
CA PRO A 44 -1.70 -15.61 -19.61
C PRO A 44 -2.39 -14.26 -19.41
N LYS A 45 -1.58 -13.20 -19.36
CA LYS A 45 -2.06 -11.82 -19.37
C LYS A 45 -2.48 -11.43 -20.78
N THR A 46 -3.60 -10.75 -20.91
CA THR A 46 -3.99 -10.14 -22.19
C THR A 46 -3.18 -8.88 -22.47
N ARG A 47 -3.20 -8.42 -23.73
CA ARG A 47 -2.61 -7.12 -24.10
C ARG A 47 -3.23 -5.96 -23.30
N ASP A 48 -4.54 -6.03 -23.04
CA ASP A 48 -5.27 -5.02 -22.30
C ASP A 48 -4.84 -5.00 -20.83
N ASP A 49 -4.57 -6.17 -20.22
CA ASP A 49 -4.06 -6.23 -18.84
C ASP A 49 -2.68 -5.55 -18.73
N ILE A 50 -1.82 -5.74 -19.73
CA ILE A 50 -0.50 -5.09 -19.79
C ILE A 50 -0.65 -3.57 -19.94
N GLN A 51 -1.53 -3.10 -20.83
CA GLN A 51 -1.78 -1.66 -21.02
C GLN A 51 -2.39 -1.00 -19.77
N LEU A 52 -3.30 -1.70 -19.10
CA LEU A 52 -3.87 -1.27 -17.83
C LEU A 52 -2.80 -1.15 -16.75
N PHE A 53 -1.89 -2.12 -16.67
CA PHE A 53 -0.77 -2.08 -15.74
C PHE A 53 0.17 -0.90 -16.03
N GLU A 54 0.51 -0.66 -17.31
CA GLU A 54 1.32 0.50 -17.72
C GLU A 54 0.64 1.82 -17.35
N THR A 55 -0.68 1.92 -17.57
CA THR A 55 -1.49 3.08 -17.18
C THR A 55 -1.45 3.30 -15.67
N ALA A 56 -1.65 2.23 -14.88
CA ALA A 56 -1.55 2.29 -13.42
C ALA A 56 -0.14 2.72 -12.96
N ASN A 57 0.91 2.24 -13.62
CA ASN A 57 2.30 2.64 -13.35
C ASN A 57 2.52 4.14 -13.60
N ILE A 58 2.03 4.69 -14.71
CA ILE A 58 2.11 6.12 -15.05
C ILE A 58 1.37 6.97 -14.01
N LEU A 59 0.12 6.62 -13.71
CA LEU A 59 -0.73 7.38 -12.77
C LEU A 59 -0.10 7.43 -11.37
N THR A 60 0.39 6.29 -10.89
CA THR A 60 1.03 6.20 -9.57
C THR A 60 2.40 6.89 -9.55
N ASN A 61 3.16 6.90 -10.64
CA ASN A 61 4.40 7.68 -10.75
C ASN A 61 4.17 9.19 -10.71
N ALA A 62 3.13 9.67 -11.41
CA ALA A 62 2.72 11.07 -11.34
C ALA A 62 2.33 11.46 -9.90
N LEU A 63 1.64 10.57 -9.18
CA LEU A 63 1.26 10.80 -7.79
C LEU A 63 2.48 10.90 -6.85
N ILE A 64 3.40 9.92 -6.86
CA ILE A 64 4.55 9.95 -5.94
C ILE A 64 5.50 11.13 -6.23
N SER A 65 5.55 11.60 -7.49
CA SER A 65 6.33 12.77 -7.89
C SER A 65 5.84 14.05 -7.22
N LYS A 66 4.53 14.18 -6.94
CA LYS A 66 3.94 15.29 -6.14
C LYS A 66 4.60 15.41 -4.76
N PHE A 67 5.13 14.31 -4.22
CA PHE A 67 5.79 14.24 -2.92
C PHE A 67 7.32 14.31 -3.00
N GLY A 68 7.87 14.61 -4.18
CA GLY A 68 9.31 14.76 -4.40
C GLY A 68 10.06 13.43 -4.51
N LEU A 69 9.35 12.32 -4.76
CA LEU A 69 9.96 11.01 -4.96
C LEU A 69 10.19 10.76 -6.46
N PRO A 70 11.28 10.07 -6.83
CA PRO A 70 11.53 9.73 -8.22
C PRO A 70 10.53 8.66 -8.70
N SER A 71 10.24 8.66 -10.00
CA SER A 71 9.36 7.65 -10.63
C SER A 71 9.96 6.26 -10.49
N LEU A 72 9.19 5.31 -9.96
CA LEU A 72 9.57 3.91 -9.85
C LEU A 72 8.82 3.14 -10.95
N ASP A 73 9.45 2.99 -12.11
CA ASP A 73 8.91 2.20 -13.20
C ASP A 73 9.06 0.71 -12.92
N ILE A 74 7.92 0.03 -12.89
CA ILE A 74 7.82 -1.41 -12.69
C ILE A 74 7.38 -2.06 -13.99
N SER A 75 7.94 -3.23 -14.28
CA SER A 75 7.57 -4.03 -15.46
C SER A 75 6.29 -4.82 -15.18
N SER A 76 5.50 -5.14 -16.20
CA SER A 76 4.30 -5.97 -16.08
C SER A 76 4.59 -7.41 -15.65
N ASN A 77 5.85 -7.83 -15.63
CA ASN A 77 6.22 -9.14 -15.10
C ASN A 77 6.02 -9.25 -13.58
N VAL A 78 5.90 -8.14 -12.84
CA VAL A 78 5.75 -8.15 -11.38
C VAL A 78 4.36 -8.54 -10.89
N PHE A 79 3.35 -8.50 -11.77
CA PHE A 79 2.01 -8.95 -11.42
C PHE A 79 1.77 -10.33 -12.01
N HIS A 80 1.06 -11.19 -11.28
CA HIS A 80 0.77 -12.55 -11.70
C HIS A 80 -0.72 -12.82 -11.56
N VAL A 81 -1.29 -13.59 -12.49
CA VAL A 81 -2.67 -14.06 -12.41
C VAL A 81 -2.62 -15.58 -12.28
N VAL A 82 -3.30 -16.14 -11.27
CA VAL A 82 -3.25 -17.57 -10.95
C VAL A 82 -4.65 -18.14 -10.79
N LYS A 83 -4.81 -19.45 -10.95
CA LYS A 83 -6.09 -20.14 -10.77
C LYS A 83 -6.56 -20.06 -9.31
N GLU A 84 -7.86 -20.04 -9.08
CA GLU A 84 -8.43 -19.99 -7.72
C GLU A 84 -8.03 -21.22 -6.89
N GLU A 85 -7.90 -22.39 -7.54
CA GLU A 85 -7.45 -23.64 -6.89
C GLU A 85 -6.02 -23.55 -6.32
N ASP A 86 -5.17 -22.67 -6.85
CA ASP A 86 -3.81 -22.45 -6.39
C ASP A 86 -3.72 -21.44 -5.22
N ARG A 87 -4.84 -20.79 -4.83
CA ARG A 87 -4.88 -19.78 -3.73
C ARG A 87 -4.21 -20.30 -2.46
N TRP A 88 -4.48 -21.54 -2.07
CA TRP A 88 -3.92 -22.12 -0.85
C TRP A 88 -2.40 -22.35 -0.95
N ARG A 89 -1.88 -22.73 -2.12
CA ARG A 89 -0.43 -22.87 -2.33
C ARG A 89 0.26 -21.54 -2.18
N VAL A 90 -0.32 -20.49 -2.74
CA VAL A 90 0.15 -19.11 -2.58
C VAL A 90 0.12 -18.70 -1.10
N HIS A 91 -1.01 -18.93 -0.42
CA HIS A 91 -1.18 -18.66 1.02
C HIS A 91 -0.08 -19.32 1.86
N PHE A 92 0.14 -20.62 1.68
CA PHE A 92 1.13 -21.38 2.44
C PHE A 92 2.56 -20.94 2.13
N TYR A 93 2.87 -20.66 0.87
CA TYR A 93 4.22 -20.22 0.48
C TYR A 93 4.57 -18.87 1.10
N LEU A 94 3.63 -17.93 1.11
CA LEU A 94 3.86 -16.58 1.62
C LEU A 94 3.70 -16.46 3.15
N GLY A 95 2.93 -17.37 3.76
CA GLY A 95 2.55 -17.30 5.16
C GLY A 95 1.71 -16.05 5.47
N GLU A 96 0.88 -15.62 4.51
CA GLU A 96 0.01 -14.43 4.63
C GLU A 96 -1.44 -14.80 4.43
N ASN A 97 -2.36 -14.17 5.17
CA ASN A 97 -3.79 -14.42 5.05
C ASN A 97 -4.37 -13.76 3.79
N THR A 98 -4.16 -14.41 2.65
CA THR A 98 -4.70 -14.07 1.32
C THR A 98 -6.15 -14.57 1.11
N CYS A 99 -6.79 -15.11 2.17
CA CYS A 99 -8.14 -15.62 2.08
C CYS A 99 -9.13 -14.46 1.93
N GLY A 100 -9.83 -14.42 0.78
CA GLY A 100 -10.94 -13.50 0.53
C GLY A 100 -10.60 -12.20 -0.20
N CYS A 101 -9.33 -11.94 -0.53
CA CYS A 101 -8.97 -10.85 -1.45
C CYS A 101 -8.84 -11.37 -2.88
N LEU A 102 -9.12 -10.48 -3.86
CA LEU A 102 -8.94 -10.74 -5.29
C LEU A 102 -7.47 -10.63 -5.72
N GLY A 103 -6.76 -9.68 -5.12
CA GLY A 103 -5.34 -9.47 -5.32
C GLY A 103 -4.66 -8.99 -4.05
N PHE A 104 -3.34 -9.01 -4.07
CA PHE A 104 -2.50 -8.48 -3.01
C PHE A 104 -1.05 -8.26 -3.50
N PHE A 105 -0.36 -7.34 -2.84
CA PHE A 105 1.09 -7.15 -2.95
C PHE A 105 1.82 -7.80 -1.78
N ASP A 106 2.83 -8.64 -2.06
CA ASP A 106 3.75 -9.16 -1.04
C ASP A 106 5.08 -8.37 -1.03
N SER A 107 5.29 -7.62 0.05
CA SER A 107 6.53 -6.88 0.29
C SER A 107 7.78 -7.78 0.44
N LYS A 108 7.65 -9.06 0.81
CA LYS A 108 8.84 -9.92 0.96
C LYS A 108 9.39 -10.37 -0.38
N SER A 109 8.51 -10.75 -1.29
CA SER A 109 8.83 -11.29 -2.60
C SER A 109 8.83 -10.22 -3.69
N GLN A 110 8.31 -9.02 -3.40
CA GLN A 110 8.21 -7.90 -4.35
C GLN A 110 7.38 -8.28 -5.59
N MET A 111 6.23 -8.90 -5.36
CA MET A 111 5.32 -9.34 -6.41
C MET A 111 3.87 -8.99 -6.08
N ILE A 112 3.09 -8.78 -7.12
CA ILE A 112 1.66 -8.57 -7.08
C ILE A 112 1.00 -9.86 -7.57
N MET A 113 -0.02 -10.33 -6.88
CA MET A 113 -0.78 -11.50 -7.29
C MET A 113 -2.25 -11.17 -7.37
N PHE A 114 -2.90 -11.72 -8.40
CA PHE A 114 -4.33 -11.71 -8.62
C PHE A 114 -4.80 -13.14 -8.88
N LEU A 115 -6.05 -13.40 -8.53
CA LEU A 115 -6.73 -14.65 -8.85
C LEU A 115 -7.43 -14.54 -10.20
N GLU A 116 -7.83 -15.68 -10.75
CA GLU A 116 -8.35 -15.77 -12.12
C GLU A 116 -9.61 -14.94 -12.36
N GLU A 117 -10.39 -14.65 -11.31
CA GLU A 117 -11.55 -13.76 -11.36
C GLU A 117 -11.16 -12.34 -11.80
N PHE A 118 -9.89 -11.95 -11.65
CA PHE A 118 -9.36 -10.70 -12.18
C PHE A 118 -9.63 -10.59 -13.68
N ASN A 119 -9.51 -11.68 -14.44
CA ASN A 119 -9.73 -11.69 -15.88
C ASN A 119 -11.16 -11.33 -16.27
N GLY A 120 -12.13 -11.64 -15.41
CA GLY A 120 -13.56 -11.34 -15.61
C GLY A 120 -13.97 -9.94 -15.17
N LEU A 121 -13.07 -9.15 -14.58
CA LEU A 121 -13.38 -7.79 -14.16
C LEU A 121 -13.57 -6.84 -15.35
N SER A 122 -14.47 -5.88 -15.18
CA SER A 122 -14.57 -4.71 -16.07
C SER A 122 -13.27 -3.90 -16.07
N TYR A 123 -13.02 -3.16 -17.16
CA TYR A 123 -11.86 -2.26 -17.31
C TYR A 123 -11.55 -1.41 -16.06
N TYR A 124 -12.55 -0.71 -15.51
CA TYR A 124 -12.36 0.18 -14.35
C TYR A 124 -11.96 -0.58 -13.09
N LYS A 125 -12.58 -1.73 -12.84
CA LYS A 125 -12.23 -2.59 -11.68
C LYS A 125 -10.85 -3.20 -11.81
N LYS A 126 -10.41 -3.58 -13.02
CA LYS A 126 -9.03 -4.03 -13.26
C LYS A 126 -8.05 -2.90 -12.99
N LEU A 127 -8.31 -1.71 -13.54
CA LEU A 127 -7.45 -0.52 -13.33
C LEU A 127 -7.34 -0.17 -11.85
N ASP A 128 -8.47 -0.13 -11.14
CA ASP A 128 -8.55 0.11 -9.69
C ASP A 128 -7.71 -0.90 -8.90
N SER A 129 -7.92 -2.20 -9.15
CA SER A 129 -7.18 -3.28 -8.48
C SER A 129 -5.67 -3.18 -8.74
N LEU A 130 -5.28 -2.88 -9.97
CA LEU A 130 -3.87 -2.69 -10.34
C LEU A 130 -3.27 -1.47 -9.64
N ILE A 131 -3.97 -0.33 -9.64
CA ILE A 131 -3.51 0.88 -8.95
C ILE A 131 -3.37 0.59 -7.44
N HIS A 132 -4.34 -0.08 -6.83
CA HIS A 132 -4.32 -0.44 -5.41
C HIS A 132 -3.03 -1.21 -5.05
N GLU A 133 -2.74 -2.31 -5.75
CA GLU A 133 -1.56 -3.11 -5.43
C GLU A 133 -0.23 -2.42 -5.80
N ILE A 134 -0.22 -1.62 -6.86
CA ILE A 134 0.97 -0.83 -7.23
C ILE A 134 1.23 0.28 -6.21
N LEU A 135 0.20 0.88 -5.61
CA LEU A 135 0.36 1.85 -4.54
C LEU A 135 1.04 1.22 -3.33
N HIS A 136 0.62 0.01 -2.92
CA HIS A 136 1.29 -0.76 -1.87
C HIS A 136 2.76 -0.99 -2.19
N LEU A 137 3.08 -1.40 -3.41
CA LEU A 137 4.46 -1.58 -3.89
C LEU A 137 5.27 -0.28 -3.84
N LYS A 138 4.69 0.84 -4.26
CA LYS A 138 5.38 2.14 -4.33
C LYS A 138 5.41 2.90 -3.00
N SER A 139 4.69 2.41 -2.00
CA SER A 139 4.67 2.97 -0.65
C SER A 139 6.04 2.89 0.02
N TYR A 140 6.21 3.59 1.15
CA TYR A 140 7.43 3.45 1.94
C TYR A 140 7.55 2.03 2.50
N GLN A 141 8.57 1.30 2.05
CA GLN A 141 8.84 -0.04 2.55
C GLN A 141 10.12 -0.08 3.40
N SER A 142 10.06 -0.80 4.53
CA SER A 142 11.23 -1.15 5.32
C SER A 142 11.14 -2.54 5.91
N LEU A 143 12.28 -3.21 5.99
CA LEU A 143 12.39 -4.58 6.50
C LEU A 143 13.11 -4.59 7.84
N GLN A 144 12.70 -5.46 8.75
CA GLN A 144 13.42 -5.75 9.98
C GLN A 144 14.07 -7.13 9.89
N ILE A 145 15.35 -7.18 10.23
CA ILE A 145 16.11 -8.43 10.33
C ILE A 145 16.14 -8.85 11.80
N LYS A 146 15.45 -9.96 12.10
CA LYS A 146 15.37 -10.54 13.45
C LYS A 146 16.61 -11.38 13.76
N ARG A 147 16.76 -11.79 15.03
CA ARG A 147 17.77 -12.77 15.43
C ARG A 147 17.60 -14.05 14.60
N GLY A 148 18.71 -14.60 14.11
CA GLY A 148 18.71 -15.73 13.18
C GLY A 148 18.58 -15.34 11.70
N GLY A 149 18.60 -14.05 11.37
CA GLY A 149 18.60 -13.57 9.97
C GLY A 149 17.22 -13.57 9.30
N LYS A 150 16.15 -13.91 10.03
CA LYS A 150 14.79 -13.92 9.49
C LYS A 150 14.34 -12.50 9.15
N GLU A 151 13.96 -12.31 7.90
CA GLU A 151 13.38 -11.07 7.38
C GLU A 151 11.90 -10.96 7.77
N SER A 152 11.45 -9.76 8.08
CA SER A 152 10.04 -9.44 8.25
C SER A 152 9.76 -8.02 7.79
N CYS A 153 8.57 -7.76 7.26
CA CYS A 153 8.15 -6.39 6.97
C CYS A 153 8.07 -5.61 8.28
N TYR A 154 8.88 -4.55 8.40
CA TYR A 154 8.80 -3.63 9.52
C TYR A 154 7.75 -2.57 9.25
N ARG A 155 7.70 -2.09 8.01
CA ARG A 155 6.74 -1.09 7.57
C ARG A 155 6.44 -1.22 6.08
N ASN A 156 5.17 -1.11 5.73
CA ASN A 156 4.65 -0.97 4.37
C ASN A 156 3.63 0.18 4.41
N GLY A 157 3.86 1.25 3.67
CA GLY A 157 3.02 2.45 3.75
C GLY A 157 2.94 3.02 5.18
N LEU A 158 1.73 3.06 5.72
CA LEU A 158 1.43 3.41 7.12
C LEU A 158 1.40 2.18 8.03
N THR A 159 1.27 0.98 7.49
CA THR A 159 1.26 -0.26 8.27
C THR A 159 2.61 -0.51 8.94
N ILE A 160 2.63 -0.66 10.27
CA ILE A 160 3.85 -0.93 11.06
C ILE A 160 3.77 -2.32 11.71
N LYS A 161 4.86 -3.08 11.67
CA LYS A 161 4.99 -4.45 12.24
C LYS A 161 3.85 -5.40 11.82
N GLY A 162 3.30 -5.19 10.62
CA GLY A 162 2.31 -6.08 9.98
C GLY A 162 0.85 -5.92 10.44
N SER A 163 0.54 -5.07 11.42
CA SER A 163 -0.84 -4.93 11.90
C SER A 163 -1.22 -3.51 12.30
N TYR A 164 -0.27 -2.69 12.75
CA TYR A 164 -0.60 -1.37 13.25
C TYR A 164 -0.96 -0.43 12.10
N PHE A 165 -2.09 0.28 12.19
CA PHE A 165 -2.64 1.18 11.17
C PHE A 165 -3.09 0.52 9.86
N ARG A 166 -3.27 -0.81 9.84
CA ARG A 166 -3.65 -1.52 8.61
C ARG A 166 -4.95 -0.99 7.99
N ALA A 167 -5.99 -0.78 8.79
CA ALA A 167 -7.26 -0.26 8.27
C ALA A 167 -7.10 1.11 7.56
N ILE A 168 -6.33 2.03 8.16
CA ILE A 168 -6.04 3.33 7.54
C ILE A 168 -5.23 3.17 6.27
N ASP A 169 -4.24 2.28 6.28
CA ASP A 169 -3.36 2.03 5.15
C ASP A 169 -4.14 1.53 3.93
N GLU A 170 -5.03 0.55 4.12
CA GLU A 170 -5.92 0.04 3.07
C GLU A 170 -6.94 1.10 2.63
N ALA A 171 -7.53 1.84 3.57
CA ALA A 171 -8.47 2.93 3.26
C ALA A 171 -7.82 4.02 2.42
N LEU A 172 -6.60 4.42 2.79
CA LEU A 172 -5.82 5.44 2.08
C LEU A 172 -5.47 4.94 0.68
N THR A 173 -5.03 3.69 0.58
CA THR A 173 -4.70 3.04 -0.69
C THR A 173 -5.92 2.98 -1.61
N GLN A 174 -7.06 2.49 -1.13
CA GLN A 174 -8.29 2.41 -1.91
C GLN A 174 -8.84 3.79 -2.29
N THR A 175 -8.90 4.74 -1.35
CA THR A 175 -9.36 6.11 -1.65
C THR A 175 -8.47 6.76 -2.72
N THR A 176 -7.18 6.51 -2.67
CA THR A 176 -6.24 7.00 -3.68
C THR A 176 -6.45 6.33 -5.04
N ALA A 177 -6.69 5.02 -5.06
CA ALA A 177 -7.00 4.28 -6.27
C ALA A 177 -8.28 4.82 -6.92
N ASP A 178 -9.34 4.99 -6.14
CA ASP A 178 -10.62 5.57 -6.59
C ASP A 178 -10.43 6.95 -7.25
N LEU A 179 -9.63 7.82 -6.62
CA LEU A 179 -9.32 9.15 -7.14
C LEU A 179 -8.53 9.10 -8.45
N LEU A 180 -7.56 8.18 -8.58
CA LEU A 180 -6.75 8.04 -9.79
C LEU A 180 -7.57 7.44 -10.95
N VAL A 181 -8.44 6.48 -10.68
CA VAL A 181 -9.39 5.96 -11.67
C VAL A 181 -10.35 7.06 -12.10
N SER A 182 -10.89 7.81 -11.15
CA SER A 182 -11.83 8.90 -11.47
C SER A 182 -11.17 9.96 -12.36
N LYS A 183 -9.96 10.38 -11.98
CA LYS A 183 -9.18 11.37 -12.73
C LYS A 183 -8.79 10.89 -14.13
N SER A 184 -8.37 9.63 -14.27
CA SER A 184 -7.93 9.09 -15.57
C SER A 184 -9.08 8.86 -16.55
N THR A 185 -10.29 8.63 -16.03
CA THR A 185 -11.46 8.29 -16.84
C THR A 185 -12.40 9.46 -17.05
N GLY A 186 -12.26 10.53 -16.26
CA GLY A 186 -13.16 11.68 -16.26
C GLY A 186 -14.56 11.36 -15.72
N ARG A 187 -14.69 10.28 -14.94
CA ARG A 187 -15.95 9.82 -14.35
C ARG A 187 -15.77 9.62 -12.86
N ASP A 188 -16.82 9.88 -12.09
CA ASP A 188 -16.79 9.51 -10.67
C ASP A 188 -16.75 7.98 -10.57
N TYR A 189 -15.72 7.47 -9.93
CA TYR A 189 -15.54 6.06 -9.64
C TYR A 189 -15.37 5.89 -8.12
N GLU A 190 -16.17 4.99 -7.55
CA GLU A 190 -16.05 4.60 -6.17
C GLU A 190 -15.98 3.07 -6.08
N GLY A 191 -14.81 2.55 -5.69
CA GLY A 191 -14.65 1.15 -5.34
C GLY A 191 -15.57 0.76 -4.18
N ILE A 192 -16.20 -0.41 -4.28
CA ILE A 192 -17.13 -0.90 -3.26
C ILE A 192 -16.43 -1.52 -2.04
N SER A 193 -15.12 -1.69 -2.12
CA SER A 193 -14.28 -2.29 -1.08
C SER A 193 -13.96 -1.29 0.03
N TYR A 194 -13.66 -1.80 1.23
CA TYR A 194 -13.15 -1.01 2.36
C TYR A 194 -14.05 0.15 2.83
N LYS A 195 -15.38 0.06 2.66
CA LYS A 195 -16.31 1.15 3.04
C LYS A 195 -16.15 1.58 4.50
N LYS A 196 -15.99 0.63 5.41
CA LYS A 196 -15.81 0.91 6.85
C LYS A 196 -14.50 1.63 7.11
N GLU A 197 -13.43 1.16 6.50
CA GLU A 197 -12.08 1.71 6.65
C GLU A 197 -11.98 3.11 6.00
N LYS A 198 -12.61 3.31 4.83
CA LYS A 198 -12.75 4.62 4.19
C LYS A 198 -13.50 5.62 5.08
N TYR A 199 -14.57 5.18 5.74
CA TYR A 199 -15.31 6.02 6.69
C TYR A 199 -14.44 6.42 7.90
N ILE A 200 -13.66 5.48 8.44
CA ILE A 200 -12.68 5.76 9.51
C ILE A 200 -11.67 6.82 9.06
N LEU A 201 -11.07 6.65 7.87
CA LEU A 201 -10.10 7.60 7.33
C LEU A 201 -10.73 8.99 7.15
N GLU A 202 -11.91 9.07 6.54
CA GLU A 202 -12.62 10.35 6.32
C GLU A 202 -12.93 11.03 7.65
N THR A 203 -13.38 10.27 8.66
CA THR A 203 -13.66 10.82 10.00
C THR A 203 -12.40 11.44 10.62
N LEU A 204 -11.24 10.81 10.45
CA LEU A 204 -9.97 11.36 10.94
C LEU A 204 -9.54 12.61 10.20
N ILE A 205 -9.67 12.60 8.87
CA ILE A 205 -9.37 13.76 8.04
C ILE A 205 -10.25 14.94 8.46
N CYS A 206 -11.56 14.70 8.62
CA CYS A 206 -12.52 15.69 9.10
C CYS A 206 -12.14 16.21 10.48
N GLY A 207 -11.87 15.31 11.44
CA GLY A 207 -11.54 15.70 12.81
C GLY A 207 -10.25 16.52 12.88
N ILE A 208 -9.22 16.16 12.10
CA ILE A 208 -7.98 16.94 12.01
C ILE A 208 -8.24 18.30 11.37
N PHE A 209 -8.98 18.35 10.26
CA PHE A 209 -9.28 19.59 9.55
C PHE A 209 -10.08 20.55 10.44
N ASN A 210 -11.21 20.10 11.00
CA ASN A 210 -12.13 20.93 11.79
C ASN A 210 -11.47 21.50 13.07
N LYS A 211 -10.54 20.76 13.68
CA LYS A 211 -9.83 21.19 14.89
C LYS A 211 -8.54 21.96 14.61
N ASN A 212 -8.18 22.17 13.34
CA ASN A 212 -6.97 22.88 12.93
C ASN A 212 -7.20 23.77 11.68
N LEU A 213 -8.34 24.47 11.63
CA LEU A 213 -8.74 25.35 10.51
C LEU A 213 -7.74 26.49 10.27
N GLU A 214 -6.98 26.89 11.29
CA GLU A 214 -5.91 27.88 11.17
C GLU A 214 -4.72 27.39 10.34
N ARG A 215 -4.59 26.06 10.19
CA ARG A 215 -3.45 25.41 9.58
C ARG A 215 -3.74 24.84 8.20
N PHE A 216 -4.96 24.37 7.96
CA PHE A 216 -5.34 23.68 6.73
C PHE A 216 -6.40 24.47 5.97
N LYS A 217 -6.22 24.60 4.66
CA LYS A 217 -7.20 25.28 3.79
C LYS A 217 -8.43 24.42 3.52
N ASP A 218 -8.20 23.11 3.40
CA ASP A 218 -9.24 22.12 3.13
C ASP A 218 -8.83 20.74 3.65
N LYS A 219 -9.74 19.77 3.53
CA LYS A 219 -9.49 18.36 3.87
C LYS A 219 -8.43 17.70 2.98
N ASN A 220 -8.21 18.19 1.76
CA ASN A 220 -7.22 17.61 0.83
C ASN A 220 -5.80 17.86 1.33
N GLU A 221 -5.51 18.99 1.97
CA GLU A 221 -4.20 19.23 2.60
C GLU A 221 -3.92 18.24 3.75
N VAL A 222 -4.96 17.81 4.47
CA VAL A 222 -4.84 16.75 5.49
C VAL A 222 -4.64 15.39 4.82
N PHE A 223 -5.42 15.04 3.79
CA PHE A 223 -5.23 13.81 3.02
C PHE A 223 -3.82 13.71 2.40
N ASP A 224 -3.31 14.80 1.84
CA ASP A 224 -1.94 14.90 1.30
C ASP A 224 -0.87 14.65 2.38
N MET A 225 -1.14 15.00 3.64
CA MET A 225 -0.24 14.68 4.75
C MET A 225 -0.21 13.18 5.05
N PHE A 226 -1.34 12.48 4.94
CA PHE A 226 -1.39 11.01 5.01
C PHE A 226 -0.60 10.38 3.86
N LEU A 227 -0.85 10.81 2.61
CA LEU A 227 -0.12 10.33 1.44
C LEU A 227 1.39 10.59 1.55
N ARG A 228 1.79 11.77 2.03
CA ARG A 228 3.19 12.07 2.26
C ARG A 228 3.80 11.11 3.27
N ALA A 229 3.12 10.82 4.38
CA ALA A 229 3.60 9.87 5.38
C ALA A 229 3.68 8.44 4.80
N TYR A 230 2.70 8.04 3.99
CA TYR A 230 2.59 6.75 3.31
C TYR A 230 3.75 6.51 2.32
N PHE A 231 4.01 7.44 1.40
CA PHE A 231 5.04 7.26 0.38
C PHE A 231 6.46 7.56 0.85
N THR A 232 6.65 8.59 1.68
CA THR A 232 8.00 9.05 2.06
C THR A 232 8.53 8.39 3.33
N GLY A 233 7.64 7.77 4.12
CA GLY A 233 7.99 7.29 5.46
C GLY A 233 8.04 8.39 6.53
N ASN A 234 7.89 9.66 6.17
CA ASN A 234 7.93 10.78 7.12
C ASN A 234 6.62 10.91 7.93
N VAL A 235 6.48 10.08 8.96
CA VAL A 235 5.26 9.99 9.80
C VAL A 235 5.18 11.05 10.88
N MET A 236 6.29 11.71 11.22
CA MET A 236 6.32 12.60 12.39
C MET A 236 5.37 13.79 12.29
N PRO A 237 5.23 14.48 11.14
CA PRO A 237 4.23 15.54 10.99
C PRO A 237 2.80 15.03 11.24
N LEU A 238 2.46 13.86 10.69
CA LEU A 238 1.16 13.23 10.86
C LEU A 238 0.91 12.82 12.32
N ALA A 239 1.87 12.14 12.96
CA ALA A 239 1.75 11.72 14.36
C ALA A 239 1.58 12.92 15.31
N ARG A 240 2.31 14.03 15.07
CA ARG A 240 2.18 15.25 15.87
C ARG A 240 0.80 15.89 15.73
N ILE A 241 0.23 15.94 14.52
CA ILE A 241 -1.10 16.53 14.34
C ILE A 241 -2.20 15.67 14.97
N ILE A 242 -2.11 14.34 14.85
CA ILE A 242 -3.07 13.42 15.47
C ILE A 242 -3.01 13.58 16.99
N LYS A 243 -1.79 13.61 17.55
CA LYS A 243 -1.58 13.85 18.98
C LYS A 243 -2.12 15.21 19.44
N LYS A 244 -1.91 16.29 18.70
CA LYS A 244 -2.46 17.62 19.02
C LYS A 244 -3.99 17.61 18.98
N THR A 245 -4.57 16.88 18.03
CA THR A 245 -6.02 16.89 17.75
C THR A 245 -6.82 16.00 18.70
N PHE A 246 -6.27 14.84 19.06
CA PHE A 246 -7.00 13.78 19.78
C PHE A 246 -6.31 13.34 21.08
N GLY A 247 -5.16 13.92 21.45
CA GLY A 247 -4.46 13.61 22.71
C GLY A 247 -3.38 12.53 22.61
N TYR A 248 -2.71 12.27 23.75
CA TYR A 248 -1.50 11.45 23.83
C TYR A 248 -1.72 9.96 23.52
N ASP A 249 -2.90 9.41 23.83
CA ASP A 249 -3.20 7.99 23.66
C ASP A 249 -3.82 7.66 22.30
N ALA A 250 -4.35 8.67 21.59
CA ALA A 250 -5.07 8.46 20.34
C ALA A 250 -4.23 7.76 19.28
N PHE A 251 -2.94 8.09 19.11
CA PHE A 251 -2.09 7.48 18.09
C PHE A 251 -1.71 6.03 18.43
N GLY A 252 -1.45 5.71 19.71
CA GLY A 252 -1.14 4.34 20.13
C GLY A 252 -2.38 3.44 20.16
N PHE A 253 -3.54 4.02 20.50
CA PHE A 253 -4.83 3.35 20.52
C PHE A 253 -5.36 3.10 19.11
N ALA A 254 -5.34 4.12 18.25
CA ALA A 254 -5.53 4.05 16.80
C ALA A 254 -4.78 2.90 16.15
N ALA A 255 -3.50 2.77 16.51
CA ALA A 255 -2.61 1.79 15.94
C ALA A 255 -3.02 0.35 16.34
N LYS A 256 -3.70 0.15 17.47
CA LYS A 256 -4.06 -1.18 18.00
C LYS A 256 -5.52 -1.58 17.79
N HIS A 257 -6.43 -0.61 17.68
CA HIS A 257 -7.88 -0.85 17.79
C HIS A 257 -8.69 -0.39 16.57
N ASP A 258 -8.03 -0.12 15.43
CA ASP A 258 -8.67 0.26 14.17
C ASP A 258 -9.77 1.34 14.33
N PHE A 259 -9.49 2.36 15.16
CA PHE A 259 -10.25 3.61 15.28
C PHE A 259 -11.75 3.54 15.61
N ASN A 260 -12.35 2.37 15.85
CA ASN A 260 -13.80 2.25 16.12
C ASN A 260 -14.25 3.12 17.31
N PHE A 261 -13.35 3.40 18.27
CA PHE A 261 -13.60 4.27 19.42
C PHE A 261 -13.57 5.77 19.09
N LEU A 262 -12.74 6.21 18.15
CA LEU A 262 -12.66 7.63 17.77
C LEU A 262 -13.90 8.11 17.02
N LEU A 263 -14.77 7.18 16.59
CA LEU A 263 -16.10 7.51 16.07
C LEU A 263 -17.00 8.11 17.17
N GLU A 264 -16.86 7.71 18.43
CA GLU A 264 -17.65 8.29 19.53
C GLU A 264 -17.16 9.71 19.85
N ASP A 265 -15.85 9.92 19.97
CA ASP A 265 -15.27 11.25 20.26
C ASP A 265 -15.36 12.24 19.07
N ALA A 266 -15.38 11.76 17.83
CA ALA A 266 -15.51 12.61 16.64
C ALA A 266 -16.96 12.92 16.26
N MET A 267 -17.94 12.12 16.71
CA MET A 267 -19.37 12.36 16.47
C MET A 267 -20.06 13.12 17.61
N ILE A 268 -19.42 13.28 18.77
CA ILE A 268 -19.95 14.04 19.92
C ILE A 268 -19.53 15.53 19.90
N SER A 269 -18.65 15.95 18.96
CA SER A 269 -18.20 17.35 18.79
C SER A 269 -18.59 17.93 17.45
#